data_AF-A0A813GCB3-F1
#
_entry.id   AF-A0A813GCB3-F1
#
_cell.length_a   1.000
_cell.length_b   1.000
_cell.length_c   1.000
_cell.angle_alpha   90.00
_cell.angle_beta   90.00
_cell.angle_gamma   90.00
#
_symmetry.space_group_name_H-M   'P 1'
#
loop_
_entity.id
_entity.type
_entity.pdbx_description
1 polymer ?
#
loop_
_entity_poly.entity_id
_entity_poly.type
_entity_poly.pdbx_seq_one_letter_code
_entity_poly.pdbx_strand_id
1 'polypeptide(L)'
;MWNADEDGRTALLKEGSPSGGRAATGGGMFQEYAAEFIRLRSVASARIQAIREANAAAPGREELRAAEKAIDEMESNRRQVQVQLRLELSSSAGTAKQEWEQRLQEWSKEVKSLRDQLEGLNEATSRRALNLDYGGGSSTSAAERRLAMQSTEMLERSSAKLEEAKRQAFESEAIGEGVMSDLSAQRETILHVRDSMRTIGTELTQARRSLDRMIQMAQRNRVQTLAIAAVLLLGLAFWALCVLGLPLKWTLLLAVAVIFLGAGVIAVRRRLATGSWQ
;
A
#
# COMPACT_ATOMS: atom_id res chain seq x y z
N MET A 1 48.18 -21.51 -29.14
CA MET A 1 47.02 -22.20 -28.55
C MET A 1 46.12 -21.14 -27.95
N TRP A 2 45.03 -20.81 -28.64
CA TRP A 2 43.95 -20.03 -28.07
C TRP A 2 43.13 -20.93 -27.15
N ASN A 3 42.75 -20.42 -25.99
CA ASN A 3 41.49 -20.77 -25.35
C ASN A 3 40.87 -19.46 -24.85
N ALA A 4 39.93 -18.96 -25.63
CA ALA A 4 38.84 -18.14 -25.14
C ALA A 4 37.85 -19.09 -24.46
N ASP A 5 37.47 -18.77 -23.23
CA ASP A 5 36.09 -18.64 -22.78
C ASP A 5 36.02 -18.64 -21.25
N GLU A 6 35.38 -17.57 -20.76
CA GLU A 6 34.47 -17.57 -19.63
C GLU A 6 34.95 -18.18 -18.30
N ASP A 7 35.25 -17.30 -17.34
CA ASP A 7 34.37 -17.26 -16.16
C ASP A 7 34.39 -15.91 -15.45
N GLY A 8 33.95 -14.88 -16.17
CA GLY A 8 33.53 -13.60 -15.59
C GLY A 8 32.33 -13.71 -14.65
N ARG A 9 31.77 -14.92 -14.45
CA ARG A 9 30.67 -15.19 -13.53
C ARG A 9 31.07 -15.28 -12.06
N THR A 10 32.35 -15.53 -11.75
CA THR A 10 32.78 -15.71 -10.36
C THR A 10 33.16 -14.41 -9.65
N ALA A 11 33.48 -13.35 -10.40
CA ALA A 11 33.77 -12.03 -9.83
C ALA A 11 32.49 -11.24 -9.43
N LEU A 12 31.34 -11.55 -10.04
CA LEU A 12 30.06 -10.89 -9.74
C LEU A 12 29.28 -11.55 -8.59
N LEU A 13 29.81 -12.61 -7.98
CA LEU A 13 29.13 -13.36 -6.91
C LEU A 13 29.71 -13.09 -5.51
N LYS A 14 30.63 -12.10 -5.37
CA LYS A 14 31.28 -11.80 -4.07
C LYS A 14 31.07 -10.39 -3.54
N GLU A 15 30.34 -9.52 -4.23
CA GLU A 15 29.85 -8.26 -3.68
C GLU A 15 28.33 -8.19 -3.85
N GLY A 16 27.60 -8.19 -2.73
CA GLY A 16 26.15 -7.96 -2.74
C GLY A 16 25.28 -9.10 -2.23
N SER A 17 25.69 -9.77 -1.15
CA SER A 17 24.70 -10.42 -0.26
C SER A 17 24.35 -9.46 0.89
N PRO A 18 23.24 -8.72 0.83
CA PRO A 18 22.47 -8.38 2.01
C PRO A 18 21.42 -9.48 2.19
N SER A 19 21.85 -10.63 2.70
CA SER A 19 20.93 -11.63 3.24
C SER A 19 20.33 -11.08 4.54
N GLY A 20 19.19 -10.39 4.41
CA GLY A 20 18.41 -9.84 5.52
C GLY A 20 17.88 -8.44 5.24
N GLY A 21 16.84 -8.29 4.41
CA GLY A 21 16.47 -6.92 4.02
C GLY A 21 15.09 -6.68 3.40
N ARG A 22 14.13 -7.62 3.47
CA ARG A 22 12.77 -7.34 2.95
C ARG A 22 11.80 -6.80 4.01
N ALA A 23 12.18 -6.84 5.29
CA ALA A 23 11.50 -6.14 6.38
C ALA A 23 12.17 -4.80 6.76
N ALA A 24 13.45 -4.61 6.39
CA ALA A 24 14.20 -3.38 6.68
C ALA A 24 13.91 -2.24 5.68
N THR A 25 13.39 -2.57 4.49
CA THR A 25 13.10 -1.60 3.43
C THR A 25 11.89 -0.72 3.77
N GLY A 26 10.82 -1.29 4.35
CA GLY A 26 9.68 -0.50 4.84
C GLY A 26 10.04 0.39 6.03
N GLY A 27 10.82 -0.15 7.00
CA GLY A 27 11.28 0.63 8.16
C GLY A 27 12.18 1.82 7.79
N GLY A 28 13.09 1.65 6.82
CA GLY A 28 13.96 2.72 6.34
C GLY A 28 13.19 3.83 5.62
N MET A 29 12.15 3.47 4.86
CA MET A 29 11.31 4.42 4.14
C MET A 29 10.50 5.31 5.09
N PHE A 30 9.85 4.73 6.11
CA PHE A 30 9.14 5.52 7.12
C PHE A 30 10.06 6.44 7.92
N GLN A 31 11.31 6.03 8.13
CA GLN A 31 12.30 6.83 8.85
C GLN A 31 12.79 8.03 8.03
N GLU A 32 12.88 7.89 6.71
CA GLU A 32 13.15 9.01 5.79
C GLU A 32 11.99 10.03 5.80
N TYR A 33 10.74 9.56 5.80
CA TYR A 33 9.59 10.46 5.96
C TYR A 33 9.58 11.18 7.30
N ALA A 34 9.94 10.50 8.39
CA ALA A 34 10.05 11.12 9.70
C ALA A 34 11.14 12.21 9.73
N ALA A 35 12.29 11.96 9.09
CA ALA A 35 13.34 12.96 8.96
C ALA A 35 12.86 14.18 8.16
N GLU A 36 12.15 13.96 7.05
CA GLU A 36 11.58 15.06 6.26
C GLU A 36 10.49 15.82 7.02
N PHE A 37 9.64 15.14 7.79
CA PHE A 37 8.64 15.79 8.64
C PHE A 37 9.29 16.72 9.67
N ILE A 38 10.37 16.27 10.31
CA ILE A 38 11.13 17.09 11.28
C ILE A 38 11.78 18.29 10.59
N ARG A 39 12.31 18.12 9.37
CA ARG A 39 12.89 19.20 8.56
C ARG A 39 11.84 20.24 8.18
N LEU A 40 10.68 19.80 7.69
CA LEU A 40 9.58 20.70 7.34
C LEU A 40 9.03 21.43 8.56
N ARG A 41 8.94 20.74 9.71
CA ARG A 41 8.56 21.35 10.99
C ARG A 41 9.51 22.46 11.43
N SER A 42 10.82 22.27 11.31
CA SER A 42 11.78 23.30 11.70
C SER A 42 11.70 24.52 10.78
N VAL A 43 11.48 24.30 9.48
CA VAL A 43 11.24 25.39 8.52
C VAL A 43 9.95 26.15 8.84
N ALA A 44 8.84 25.44 9.07
CA ALA A 44 7.56 26.05 9.40
C ALA A 44 7.62 26.84 10.71
N SER A 45 8.25 26.28 11.75
CA SER A 45 8.38 26.97 13.04
C SER A 45 9.29 28.20 12.94
N ALA A 46 10.41 28.12 12.23
CA ALA A 46 11.32 29.25 12.00
C ALA A 46 10.62 30.39 11.26
N ARG A 47 9.81 30.08 10.23
CA ARG A 47 9.02 31.08 9.50
C ARG A 47 7.94 31.72 10.37
N ILE A 48 7.22 30.94 11.19
CA ILE A 48 6.21 31.48 12.12
C ILE A 48 6.87 32.42 13.14
N GLN A 49 8.06 32.09 13.65
CA GLN A 49 8.80 32.98 14.56
C GLN A 49 9.28 34.24 13.85
N ALA A 50 9.81 34.13 12.64
CA ALA A 50 10.20 35.29 11.83
C ALA A 50 9.00 36.22 11.56
N ILE A 51 7.80 35.66 11.30
CA ILE A 51 6.57 36.45 11.14
C ILE A 51 6.18 37.14 12.45
N ARG A 52 6.35 36.49 13.61
CA ARG A 52 6.08 37.11 14.92
C ARG A 52 6.99 38.30 15.17
N GLU A 53 8.28 38.15 14.91
CA GLU A 53 9.28 39.22 15.03
C GLU A 53 9.01 40.35 14.03
N ALA A 54 8.73 40.00 12.78
CA ALA A 54 8.40 40.96 11.72
C ALA A 54 7.04 41.65 11.93
N ASN A 55 6.11 41.08 12.68
CA ASN A 55 4.83 41.73 13.03
C ASN A 55 5.01 43.01 13.86
N ALA A 56 6.20 43.25 14.41
CA ALA A 56 6.57 44.55 14.99
C ALA A 56 6.87 45.63 13.93
N ALA A 57 7.26 45.23 12.70
CA ALA A 57 7.69 46.13 11.61
C ALA A 57 6.84 46.03 10.31
N ALA A 58 5.81 45.17 10.30
CA ALA A 58 4.96 44.72 9.17
C ALA A 58 5.52 43.46 8.44
N PRO A 59 4.93 42.27 8.64
CA PRO A 59 5.30 41.09 7.88
C PRO A 59 4.73 41.22 6.46
N GLY A 60 5.56 40.91 5.46
CA GLY A 60 5.08 40.80 4.08
C GLY A 60 4.07 39.66 3.95
N ARG A 61 3.01 39.85 3.16
CA ARG A 61 2.06 38.78 2.75
C ARG A 61 2.78 37.57 2.15
N GLU A 62 4.00 37.76 1.63
CA GLU A 62 4.86 36.71 1.09
C GLU A 62 5.38 35.75 2.16
N GLU A 63 5.76 36.24 3.35
CA GLU A 63 6.24 35.38 4.44
C GLU A 63 5.12 34.54 5.04
N LEU A 64 3.92 35.12 5.16
CA LEU A 64 2.69 34.41 5.54
C LEU A 64 2.40 33.25 4.57
N ARG A 65 2.45 33.50 3.26
CA ARG A 65 2.27 32.46 2.24
C ARG A 65 3.37 31.40 2.27
N ALA A 66 4.62 31.80 2.54
CA ALA A 66 5.74 30.87 2.64
C ALA A 66 5.61 29.95 3.87
N ALA A 67 5.11 30.47 5.00
CA ALA A 67 4.80 29.67 6.17
C ALA A 67 3.62 28.72 5.93
N GLU A 68 2.56 29.19 5.27
CA GLU A 68 1.40 28.37 4.89
C GLU A 68 1.82 27.20 3.98
N LYS A 69 2.63 27.48 2.96
CA LYS A 69 3.18 26.45 2.07
C LYS A 69 3.99 25.40 2.83
N ALA A 70 4.82 25.80 3.79
CA ALA A 70 5.59 24.85 4.60
C ALA A 70 4.69 23.93 5.45
N ILE A 71 3.59 24.47 5.99
CA ILE A 71 2.60 23.68 6.74
C ILE A 71 1.85 22.71 5.81
N ASP A 72 1.50 23.14 4.60
CA ASP A 72 0.85 22.28 3.60
C ASP A 72 1.78 21.15 3.14
N GLU A 73 3.08 21.43 2.98
CA GLU A 73 4.10 20.41 2.70
C GLU A 73 4.21 19.38 3.86
N MET A 74 4.16 19.82 5.12
CA MET A 74 4.10 18.92 6.29
C MET A 74 2.85 18.03 6.26
N GLU A 75 1.70 18.59 5.90
CA GLU A 75 0.46 17.83 5.82
C GLU A 75 0.49 16.81 4.67
N SER A 76 1.05 17.18 3.51
CA SER A 76 1.27 16.28 2.39
C SER A 76 2.16 15.09 2.77
N ASN A 77 3.31 15.36 3.41
CA ASN A 77 4.21 14.33 3.92
C ASN A 77 3.49 13.38 4.90
N ARG A 78 2.73 13.93 5.85
CA ARG A 78 1.90 13.14 6.79
C ARG A 78 0.89 12.24 6.05
N ARG A 79 0.18 12.78 5.04
CA ARG A 79 -0.78 12.00 4.24
C ARG A 79 -0.08 10.88 3.45
N GLN A 80 1.12 11.13 2.92
CA GLN A 80 1.91 10.12 2.21
C GLN A 80 2.31 8.96 3.13
N VAL A 81 2.78 9.27 4.34
CA VAL A 81 3.06 8.26 5.38
C VAL A 81 1.81 7.46 5.74
N GLN A 82 0.66 8.12 5.88
CA GLN A 82 -0.61 7.45 6.17
C GLN A 82 -1.02 6.44 5.08
N VAL A 83 -0.84 6.80 3.81
CA VAL A 83 -1.15 5.92 2.67
C VAL A 83 -0.19 4.73 2.64
N GLN A 84 1.11 4.96 2.82
CA GLN A 84 2.08 3.85 2.83
C GLN A 84 1.93 2.94 4.03
N LEU A 85 1.64 3.49 5.21
CA LEU A 85 1.35 2.68 6.40
C LEU A 85 0.14 1.76 6.16
N ARG A 86 -0.87 2.23 5.43
CA ARG A 86 -2.03 1.41 5.04
C ARG A 86 -1.70 0.36 3.98
N LEU A 87 -0.75 0.62 3.09
CA LEU A 87 -0.36 -0.32 2.02
C LEU A 87 0.61 -1.40 2.53
N GLU A 88 1.65 -1.02 3.27
CA GLU A 88 2.73 -1.92 3.70
C GLU A 88 2.37 -2.77 4.92
N LEU A 89 1.56 -2.26 5.86
CA LEU A 89 1.16 -3.02 7.06
C LEU A 89 -0.13 -3.82 6.90
N SER A 90 -0.72 -3.83 5.70
CA SER A 90 -1.67 -4.89 5.32
C SER A 90 -1.01 -6.27 5.36
N SER A 91 0.32 -6.35 5.20
CA SER A 91 1.08 -7.60 5.07
C SER A 91 1.85 -8.06 6.32
N SER A 92 2.06 -7.23 7.35
CA SER A 92 2.88 -7.62 8.51
C SER A 92 2.63 -6.82 9.79
N ALA A 93 2.41 -7.56 10.89
CA ALA A 93 2.56 -7.26 12.34
C ALA A 93 2.04 -5.92 12.92
N GLY A 94 1.09 -6.01 13.86
CA GLY A 94 0.33 -4.89 14.44
C GLY A 94 1.05 -3.95 15.42
N THR A 95 2.27 -4.24 15.89
CA THR A 95 2.97 -3.38 16.88
C THR A 95 3.63 -2.15 16.22
N ALA A 96 4.34 -2.34 15.10
CA ALA A 96 4.91 -1.23 14.33
C ALA A 96 3.81 -0.31 13.77
N LYS A 97 2.65 -0.87 13.43
CA LYS A 97 1.48 -0.09 13.00
C LYS A 97 1.05 0.89 14.05
N GLN A 98 0.88 0.41 15.27
CA GLN A 98 0.40 1.20 16.39
C GLN A 98 1.36 2.35 16.73
N GLU A 99 2.67 2.11 16.64
CA GLU A 99 3.70 3.12 16.89
C GLU A 99 3.65 4.26 15.84
N TRP A 100 3.56 3.91 14.55
CA TRP A 100 3.44 4.90 13.47
C TRP A 100 2.09 5.61 13.47
N GLU A 101 1.02 4.93 13.85
CA GLU A 101 -0.32 5.52 13.97
C GLU A 101 -0.39 6.52 15.13
N GLN A 102 0.30 6.25 16.24
CA GLN A 102 0.49 7.21 17.32
C GLN A 102 1.30 8.44 16.87
N ARG A 103 2.43 8.24 16.16
CA ARG A 103 3.22 9.34 15.59
C ARG A 103 2.41 10.19 14.62
N LEU A 104 1.58 9.57 13.79
CA LEU A 104 0.73 10.27 12.83
C LEU A 104 -0.32 11.17 13.54
N GLN A 105 -0.84 10.72 14.68
CA GLN A 105 -1.74 11.54 15.51
C GLN A 105 -1.00 12.72 16.14
N GLU A 106 0.23 12.52 16.61
CA GLU A 106 1.08 13.59 17.13
C GLU A 106 1.38 14.63 16.05
N TRP A 107 1.81 14.18 14.86
CA TRP A 107 2.06 15.05 13.71
C TRP A 107 0.80 15.82 13.29
N SER A 108 -0.38 15.19 13.36
CA SER A 108 -1.65 15.87 13.09
C SER A 108 -1.93 17.00 14.09
N LYS A 109 -1.61 16.80 15.37
CA LYS A 109 -1.77 17.83 16.41
C LYS A 109 -0.76 18.96 16.20
N GLU A 110 0.48 18.63 15.85
CA GLU A 110 1.54 19.62 15.56
C GLU A 110 1.17 20.50 14.37
N VAL A 111 0.76 19.90 13.24
CA VAL A 111 0.33 20.65 12.03
C VAL A 111 -0.83 21.59 12.37
N LYS A 112 -1.83 21.10 13.11
CA LYS A 112 -2.97 21.93 13.54
C LYS A 112 -2.52 23.11 14.41
N SER A 113 -1.65 22.85 15.41
CA SER A 113 -1.12 23.90 16.28
C SER A 113 -0.35 24.98 15.50
N LEU A 114 0.46 24.60 14.52
CA LEU A 114 1.19 25.57 13.68
C LEU A 114 0.23 26.36 12.78
N ARG A 115 -0.82 25.73 12.27
CA ARG A 115 -1.85 26.38 11.46
C ARG A 115 -2.65 27.41 12.26
N ASP A 116 -3.10 27.04 13.46
CA ASP A 116 -3.82 27.95 14.37
C ASP A 116 -2.95 29.16 14.76
N GLN A 117 -1.64 28.94 14.96
CA GLN A 117 -0.68 30.03 15.22
C GLN A 117 -0.52 30.97 14.02
N LEU A 118 -0.49 30.45 12.79
CA LEU A 118 -0.38 31.25 11.57
C LEU A 118 -1.65 32.07 11.32
N GLU A 119 -2.82 31.47 11.53
CA GLU A 119 -4.12 32.13 11.37
C GLU A 119 -4.30 33.29 12.35
N GLY A 120 -3.93 33.09 13.63
CA GLY A 120 -3.95 34.16 14.63
C GLY A 120 -3.05 35.33 14.26
N LEU A 121 -1.88 35.08 13.64
CA LEU A 121 -0.99 36.13 13.16
C LEU A 121 -1.56 36.86 11.94
N ASN A 122 -2.14 36.13 11.00
CA ASN A 122 -2.77 36.70 9.80
C ASN A 122 -3.96 37.62 10.16
N GLU A 123 -4.78 37.20 11.13
CA GLU A 123 -5.92 37.98 11.59
C GLU A 123 -5.46 39.25 12.34
N ALA A 124 -4.39 39.16 13.15
CA ALA A 124 -3.79 40.33 13.78
C ALA A 124 -3.23 41.34 12.75
N THR A 125 -2.57 40.86 11.71
CA THR A 125 -2.07 41.71 10.61
C THR A 125 -3.23 42.34 9.81
N SER A 126 -4.29 41.58 9.52
CA SER A 126 -5.47 42.05 8.79
C SER A 126 -6.24 43.12 9.57
N ARG A 127 -6.47 42.93 10.87
CA ARG A 127 -7.09 43.94 11.74
C ARG A 127 -6.30 45.25 11.76
N ARG A 128 -4.97 45.17 11.79
CA ARG A 128 -4.10 46.36 11.80
C ARG A 128 -4.12 47.12 10.47
N ALA A 129 -4.17 46.40 9.35
CA ALA A 129 -4.29 47.00 8.02
C ALA A 129 -5.62 47.76 7.87
N LEU A 130 -6.73 47.20 8.36
CA LEU A 130 -8.05 47.84 8.33
C LEU A 130 -8.13 49.07 9.24
N ASN A 131 -7.49 49.05 10.40
CA ASN A 131 -7.52 50.17 11.34
C ASN A 131 -6.65 51.38 10.88
N LEU A 132 -5.71 51.15 9.95
CA LEU A 132 -4.88 52.21 9.37
C LEU A 132 -5.62 52.96 8.23
N ASP A 133 -6.59 52.32 7.59
CA ASP A 133 -7.38 52.87 6.48
C ASP A 133 -8.50 53.83 6.95
N TYR A 134 -8.99 53.65 8.18
CA TYR A 134 -10.08 54.46 8.75
C TYR A 134 -9.61 55.70 9.55
N GLY A 135 -8.30 55.89 9.73
CA GLY A 135 -7.72 56.90 10.62
C GLY A 135 -7.27 58.22 9.97
N GLY A 136 -7.45 58.41 8.65
CA GLY A 136 -6.99 59.60 7.92
C GLY A 136 -8.09 60.64 7.71
N GLY A 137 -8.01 61.77 8.42
CA GLY A 137 -9.07 62.77 8.54
C GLY A 137 -9.44 63.62 7.31
N SER A 138 -10.69 64.09 7.35
CA SER A 138 -11.26 65.38 6.90
C SER A 138 -10.61 66.11 5.71
N SER A 139 -11.32 66.20 4.56
CA SER A 139 -11.44 67.44 3.78
C SER A 139 -12.34 67.34 2.52
N THR A 140 -13.40 68.16 2.50
CA THR A 140 -13.99 68.88 1.33
C THR A 140 -14.74 68.10 0.22
N SER A 141 -15.71 68.76 -0.42
CA SER A 141 -16.58 68.29 -1.53
C SER A 141 -15.85 67.76 -2.78
N ALA A 142 -14.55 68.01 -2.91
CA ALA A 142 -13.69 67.36 -3.91
C ALA A 142 -13.40 65.89 -3.55
N ALA A 143 -13.30 65.56 -2.27
CA ALA A 143 -13.19 64.20 -1.78
C ALA A 143 -14.49 63.42 -2.01
N GLU A 144 -15.67 64.03 -1.85
CA GLU A 144 -16.95 63.38 -2.16
C GLU A 144 -17.09 63.03 -3.65
N ARG A 145 -16.65 63.92 -4.56
CA ARG A 145 -16.68 63.63 -6.00
C ARG A 145 -15.64 62.56 -6.39
N ARG A 146 -14.47 62.56 -5.76
CA ARG A 146 -13.46 61.49 -5.91
C ARG A 146 -13.95 60.16 -5.34
N LEU A 147 -14.66 60.19 -4.22
CA LEU A 147 -15.33 59.03 -3.60
C LEU A 147 -16.41 58.47 -4.52
N ALA A 148 -17.23 59.34 -5.13
CA ALA A 148 -18.25 58.90 -6.08
C ALA A 148 -17.63 58.26 -7.33
N MET A 149 -16.58 58.87 -7.91
CA MET A 149 -15.85 58.28 -9.03
C MET A 149 -15.16 56.95 -8.67
N GLN A 150 -14.54 56.87 -7.48
CA GLN A 150 -13.99 55.61 -6.96
C GLN A 150 -15.06 54.56 -6.70
N SER A 151 -16.24 54.95 -6.23
CA SER A 151 -17.38 54.06 -6.02
C SER A 151 -17.89 53.50 -7.35
N THR A 152 -18.00 54.32 -8.39
CA THR A 152 -18.37 53.86 -9.72
C THR A 152 -17.32 52.96 -10.35
N GLU A 153 -16.02 53.28 -10.18
CA GLU A 153 -14.92 52.45 -10.66
C GLU A 153 -14.86 51.11 -9.89
N MET A 154 -15.12 51.12 -8.58
CA MET A 154 -15.27 49.89 -7.80
C MET A 154 -16.47 49.07 -8.25
N LEU A 155 -17.61 49.70 -8.54
CA LEU A 155 -18.80 49.01 -9.03
C LEU A 155 -18.54 48.36 -10.38
N GLU A 156 -17.93 49.07 -11.33
CA GLU A 156 -17.57 48.53 -12.64
C GLU A 156 -16.59 47.35 -12.51
N ARG A 157 -15.55 47.48 -11.68
CA ARG A 157 -14.64 46.37 -11.36
C ARG A 157 -15.36 45.21 -10.67
N SER A 158 -16.31 45.48 -9.78
CA SER A 158 -17.09 44.44 -9.10
C SER A 158 -18.01 43.70 -10.06
N SER A 159 -18.59 44.41 -11.03
CA SER A 159 -19.42 43.84 -12.10
C SER A 159 -18.58 42.95 -13.01
N ALA A 160 -17.41 43.42 -13.44
CA ALA A 160 -16.48 42.62 -14.24
C ALA A 160 -16.01 41.36 -13.47
N LYS A 161 -15.72 41.49 -12.17
CA LYS A 161 -15.39 40.34 -11.31
C LYS A 161 -16.57 39.38 -11.16
N LEU A 162 -17.80 39.88 -11.05
CA LEU A 162 -19.00 39.05 -10.95
C LEU A 162 -19.24 38.27 -12.25
N GLU A 163 -19.01 38.90 -13.40
CA GLU A 163 -19.12 38.25 -14.70
C GLU A 163 -18.06 37.16 -14.88
N GLU A 164 -16.81 37.43 -14.47
CA GLU A 164 -15.75 36.42 -14.47
C GLU A 164 -16.08 35.27 -13.49
N ALA A 165 -16.58 35.58 -12.29
CA ALA A 165 -16.99 34.58 -11.31
C ALA A 165 -18.14 33.71 -11.83
N LYS A 166 -19.09 34.29 -12.56
CA LYS A 166 -20.17 33.56 -13.24
C LYS A 166 -19.62 32.64 -14.32
N ARG A 167 -18.66 33.11 -15.13
CA ARG A 167 -18.00 32.28 -16.16
C ARG A 167 -17.27 31.10 -15.52
N GLN A 168 -16.52 31.36 -14.46
CA GLN A 168 -15.78 30.34 -13.72
C GLN A 168 -16.71 29.35 -13.02
N ALA A 169 -17.86 29.80 -12.52
CA ALA A 169 -18.88 28.93 -11.95
C ALA A 169 -19.47 27.98 -12.99
N PHE A 170 -19.76 28.46 -14.21
CA PHE A 170 -20.22 27.60 -15.30
C PHE A 170 -19.16 26.60 -15.77
N GLU A 171 -17.90 27.02 -15.85
CA GLU A 171 -16.80 26.10 -16.17
C GLU A 171 -16.68 25.01 -15.09
N SER A 172 -16.81 25.38 -13.81
CA SER A 172 -16.83 24.45 -12.69
C SER A 172 -18.04 23.50 -12.72
N GLU A 173 -19.22 23.99 -13.12
CA GLU A 173 -20.43 23.17 -13.32
C GLU A 173 -20.22 22.14 -14.43
N ALA A 174 -19.64 22.54 -15.56
CA ALA A 174 -19.33 21.64 -16.67
C ALA A 174 -18.29 20.56 -16.28
N ILE A 175 -17.25 20.94 -15.53
CA ILE A 175 -16.29 19.98 -14.97
C ILE A 175 -17.00 19.03 -13.98
N GLY A 176 -17.87 19.58 -13.12
CA GLY A 176 -18.64 18.80 -12.16
C GLY A 176 -19.56 17.78 -12.82
N GLU A 177 -20.23 18.15 -13.92
CA GLU A 177 -21.03 17.24 -14.74
C GLU A 177 -20.17 16.11 -15.32
N GLY A 178 -18.99 16.43 -15.87
CA GLY A 178 -18.03 15.45 -16.36
C GLY A 178 -17.60 14.45 -15.29
N VAL A 179 -17.25 14.96 -14.09
CA VAL A 179 -16.87 14.11 -12.95
C VAL A 179 -18.03 13.22 -12.50
N MET A 180 -19.26 13.72 -12.47
CA MET A 180 -20.43 12.93 -12.09
C MET A 180 -20.72 11.81 -13.10
N SER A 181 -20.55 12.09 -14.39
CA SER A 181 -20.63 11.10 -15.47
C SER A 181 -19.56 10.01 -15.30
N ASP A 182 -18.31 10.42 -15.07
CA ASP A 182 -17.18 9.49 -14.88
C ASP A 182 -17.37 8.61 -13.64
N LEU A 183 -17.81 9.18 -12.51
CA LEU A 183 -18.11 8.42 -11.30
C LEU A 183 -19.23 7.41 -11.53
N SER A 184 -20.22 7.77 -12.34
CA SER A 184 -21.32 6.86 -12.72
C SER A 184 -20.81 5.70 -13.57
N ALA A 185 -19.96 5.97 -14.56
CA ALA A 185 -19.32 4.94 -15.40
C ALA A 185 -18.35 4.05 -14.59
N GLN A 186 -17.59 4.63 -13.66
CA GLN A 186 -16.72 3.89 -12.74
C GLN A 186 -17.54 2.99 -11.82
N ARG A 187 -18.68 3.48 -11.30
CA ARG A 187 -19.59 2.67 -10.49
C ARG A 187 -20.09 1.45 -11.26
N GLU A 188 -20.50 1.63 -12.51
CA GLU A 188 -20.94 0.53 -13.37
C GLU A 188 -19.82 -0.48 -13.63
N THR A 189 -18.59 -0.01 -13.88
CA THR A 189 -17.41 -0.87 -14.03
C THR A 189 -17.15 -1.69 -12.76
N ILE A 190 -17.23 -1.09 -11.57
CA ILE A 190 -17.05 -1.79 -10.29
C ILE A 190 -18.12 -2.86 -10.10
N LEU A 191 -19.38 -2.57 -10.43
CA LEU A 191 -20.47 -3.53 -10.36
C LEU A 191 -20.22 -4.71 -11.30
N HIS A 192 -19.80 -4.45 -12.54
CA HIS A 192 -19.49 -5.48 -13.52
C HIS A 192 -18.32 -6.38 -13.09
N VAL A 193 -17.25 -5.80 -12.54
CA VAL A 193 -16.10 -6.54 -12.00
C VAL A 193 -16.53 -7.41 -10.81
N ARG A 194 -17.39 -6.90 -9.94
CA ARG A 194 -17.92 -7.65 -8.79
C ARG A 194 -18.75 -8.85 -9.22
N ASP A 195 -19.63 -8.69 -10.20
CA ASP A 195 -20.44 -9.78 -10.75
C ASP A 195 -19.58 -10.82 -11.48
N SER A 196 -18.57 -10.36 -12.22
CA SER A 196 -17.57 -11.22 -12.86
C SER A 196 -16.78 -12.01 -11.81
N MET A 197 -16.31 -11.37 -10.73
CA MET A 197 -15.61 -12.07 -9.64
C MET A 197 -16.49 -13.11 -8.94
N ARG A 198 -17.77 -12.81 -8.73
CA ARG A 198 -18.72 -13.78 -8.17
C ARG A 198 -18.85 -15.00 -9.08
N THR A 199 -18.92 -14.79 -10.39
CA THR A 199 -18.99 -15.87 -11.40
C THR A 199 -17.69 -16.67 -11.46
N ILE A 200 -16.53 -16.02 -11.44
CA ILE A 200 -15.22 -16.69 -11.38
C ILE A 200 -15.11 -17.51 -10.09
N GLY A 201 -15.60 -17.00 -8.96
CA GLY A 201 -15.62 -17.74 -7.69
C GLY A 201 -16.44 -19.04 -7.78
N THR A 202 -17.57 -19.02 -8.50
CA THR A 202 -18.38 -20.23 -8.71
C THR A 202 -17.69 -21.22 -9.65
N GLU A 203 -17.10 -20.75 -10.75
CA GLU A 203 -16.35 -21.59 -11.69
C GLU A 203 -15.10 -22.21 -11.03
N LEU A 204 -14.37 -21.43 -10.21
CA LEU A 204 -13.23 -21.92 -9.45
C LEU A 204 -13.62 -23.01 -8.45
N THR A 205 -14.80 -22.86 -7.81
CA THR A 205 -15.33 -23.89 -6.90
C THR A 205 -15.65 -25.17 -7.67
N GLN A 206 -16.22 -25.06 -8.87
CA GLN A 206 -16.48 -26.23 -9.72
C GLN A 206 -15.17 -26.89 -10.20
N ALA A 207 -14.18 -26.09 -10.60
CA ALA A 207 -12.85 -26.56 -11.00
C ALA A 207 -12.16 -27.30 -9.84
N ARG A 208 -12.20 -26.75 -8.62
CA ARG A 208 -11.69 -27.43 -7.41
C ARG A 208 -12.39 -28.76 -7.16
N ARG A 209 -13.72 -28.81 -7.21
CA ARG A 209 -14.47 -30.08 -7.07
C ARG A 209 -14.14 -31.09 -8.17
N SER A 210 -13.81 -30.64 -9.38
CA SER A 210 -13.35 -31.51 -10.46
C SER A 210 -11.96 -32.07 -10.18
N LEU A 211 -11.01 -31.20 -9.79
CA LEU A 211 -9.66 -31.60 -9.40
C LEU A 211 -9.67 -32.59 -8.22
N ASP A 212 -10.46 -32.33 -7.18
CA ASP A 212 -10.59 -33.24 -6.04
C ASP A 212 -11.09 -34.62 -6.48
N ARG A 213 -12.05 -34.68 -7.41
CA ARG A 213 -12.52 -35.95 -8.00
C ARG A 213 -11.39 -36.66 -8.77
N MET A 214 -10.62 -35.93 -9.59
CA MET A 214 -9.48 -36.51 -10.32
C MET A 214 -8.41 -37.04 -9.37
N ILE A 215 -8.09 -36.31 -8.30
CA ILE A 215 -7.12 -36.72 -7.27
C ILE A 215 -7.60 -38.00 -6.56
N GLN A 216 -8.88 -38.06 -6.17
CA GLN A 216 -9.45 -39.24 -5.53
C GLN A 216 -9.42 -40.46 -6.44
N MET A 217 -9.77 -40.30 -7.73
CA MET A 217 -9.68 -41.38 -8.72
C MET A 217 -8.24 -41.86 -8.91
N ALA A 218 -7.27 -40.94 -8.99
CA ALA A 218 -5.85 -41.28 -9.12
C ALA A 218 -5.32 -42.05 -7.91
N GLN A 219 -5.74 -41.69 -6.68
CA GLN A 219 -5.36 -42.41 -5.47
C GLN A 219 -5.97 -43.83 -5.43
N ARG A 220 -7.24 -43.99 -5.79
CA ARG A 220 -7.90 -45.31 -5.85
C ARG A 220 -7.22 -46.25 -6.84
N ASN A 221 -6.92 -45.75 -8.05
CA ASN A 221 -6.24 -46.54 -9.07
C ASN A 221 -4.83 -46.97 -8.61
N ARG A 222 -4.10 -46.09 -7.92
CA ARG A 222 -2.78 -46.42 -7.31
C ARG A 222 -2.87 -47.49 -6.22
N VAL A 223 -3.93 -47.48 -5.41
CA VAL A 223 -4.12 -48.53 -4.38
C VAL A 223 -4.49 -49.87 -5.01
N GLN A 224 -5.35 -49.86 -6.04
CA GLN A 224 -5.76 -51.07 -6.75
C GLN A 224 -4.58 -51.74 -7.46
N THR A 225 -3.72 -50.98 -8.15
CA THR A 225 -2.53 -51.55 -8.81
C THR A 225 -1.55 -52.16 -7.80
N LEU A 226 -1.37 -51.52 -6.63
CA LEU A 226 -0.52 -52.05 -5.56
C LEU A 226 -1.09 -53.34 -4.96
N ALA A 227 -2.42 -53.42 -4.77
CA ALA A 227 -3.09 -54.62 -4.29
C ALA A 227 -2.89 -55.81 -5.26
N ILE A 228 -3.08 -55.59 -6.56
CA ILE A 228 -2.88 -56.63 -7.59
C ILE A 228 -1.41 -57.09 -7.61
N ALA A 229 -0.46 -56.16 -7.59
CA ALA A 229 0.96 -56.48 -7.57
C ALA A 229 1.35 -57.32 -6.34
N ALA A 230 0.80 -56.99 -5.15
CA ALA A 230 1.03 -57.76 -3.94
C ALA A 230 0.48 -59.20 -4.05
N VAL A 231 -0.74 -59.37 -4.59
CA VAL A 231 -1.33 -60.71 -4.80
C VAL A 231 -0.51 -61.54 -5.77
N LEU A 232 -0.03 -60.95 -6.88
CA LEU A 232 0.82 -61.65 -7.85
C LEU A 232 2.16 -62.08 -7.24
N LEU A 233 2.81 -61.21 -6.46
CA LEU A 233 4.05 -61.56 -5.75
C LEU A 233 3.82 -62.70 -4.74
N LEU A 234 2.72 -62.67 -4.00
CA LEU A 234 2.34 -63.74 -3.08
C LEU A 234 2.13 -65.07 -3.81
N GLY A 235 1.38 -65.06 -4.93
CA GLY A 235 1.12 -66.24 -5.74
C GLY A 235 2.40 -66.83 -6.35
N LEU A 236 3.28 -65.99 -6.88
CA LEU A 236 4.56 -66.42 -7.45
C LEU A 236 5.52 -66.93 -6.38
N ALA A 237 5.57 -66.28 -5.22
CA ALA A 237 6.33 -66.76 -4.07
C ALA A 237 5.82 -68.12 -3.62
N PHE A 238 4.50 -68.30 -3.47
CA PHE A 238 3.87 -69.58 -3.12
C PHE A 238 4.18 -70.67 -4.15
N TRP A 239 4.05 -70.37 -5.44
CA TRP A 239 4.36 -71.31 -6.52
C TRP A 239 5.83 -71.74 -6.50
N ALA A 240 6.76 -70.79 -6.39
CA ALA A 240 8.19 -71.08 -6.26
C ALA A 240 8.48 -71.93 -5.00
N LEU A 241 7.77 -71.68 -3.91
CA LEU A 241 7.86 -72.44 -2.65
C LEU A 241 7.40 -73.89 -2.82
N CYS A 242 6.31 -74.11 -3.55
CA CYS A 242 5.80 -75.45 -3.88
C CYS A 242 6.79 -76.24 -4.75
N VAL A 243 7.45 -75.57 -5.70
CA VAL A 243 8.45 -76.20 -6.59
C VAL A 243 9.72 -76.59 -5.84
N LEU A 244 10.12 -75.83 -4.81
CA LEU A 244 11.39 -76.05 -4.10
C LEU A 244 11.35 -77.14 -3.00
N GLY A 245 10.17 -77.68 -2.64
CA GLY A 245 10.05 -78.86 -1.77
C GLY A 245 10.58 -78.69 -0.33
N LEU A 246 10.63 -77.48 0.22
CA LEU A 246 11.11 -77.22 1.59
C LEU A 246 10.08 -77.60 2.69
N PRO A 247 10.54 -77.95 3.92
CA PRO A 247 9.67 -78.29 5.03
C PRO A 247 8.74 -77.12 5.43
N LEU A 248 7.44 -77.41 5.57
CA LEU A 248 6.31 -76.48 5.73
C LEU A 248 6.47 -75.38 6.80
N LYS A 249 7.34 -75.58 7.79
CA LYS A 249 7.53 -74.65 8.92
C LYS A 249 8.44 -73.48 8.56
N TRP A 250 9.53 -73.73 7.84
CA TRP A 250 10.49 -72.68 7.43
C TRP A 250 9.95 -71.85 6.26
N THR A 251 9.10 -72.45 5.44
CA THR A 251 8.43 -71.81 4.30
C THR A 251 7.42 -70.76 4.75
N LEU A 252 6.65 -71.04 5.80
CA LEU A 252 5.66 -70.11 6.34
C LEU A 252 6.33 -68.87 6.98
N LEU A 253 7.46 -69.07 7.68
CA LEU A 253 8.25 -67.98 8.25
C LEU A 253 8.90 -67.10 7.17
N LEU A 254 9.48 -67.69 6.12
CA LEU A 254 10.08 -66.93 5.02
C LEU A 254 9.04 -66.17 4.20
N ALA A 255 7.87 -66.77 3.93
CA ALA A 255 6.79 -66.10 3.21
C ALA A 255 6.31 -64.87 3.98
N VAL A 256 6.07 -65.01 5.29
CA VAL A 256 5.70 -63.87 6.14
C VAL A 256 6.81 -62.83 6.20
N ALA A 257 8.08 -63.23 6.30
CA ALA A 257 9.22 -62.30 6.28
C ALA A 257 9.33 -61.51 4.97
N VAL A 258 9.14 -62.14 3.80
CA VAL A 258 9.14 -61.45 2.50
C VAL A 258 7.96 -60.48 2.38
N ILE A 259 6.79 -60.81 2.93
CA ILE A 259 5.64 -59.90 2.98
C ILE A 259 5.96 -58.68 3.86
N PHE A 260 6.54 -58.90 5.04
CA PHE A 260 6.92 -57.80 5.94
C PHE A 260 8.04 -56.93 5.35
N LEU A 261 9.01 -57.53 4.66
CA LEU A 261 10.06 -56.78 3.96
C LEU A 261 9.51 -56.01 2.77
N GLY A 262 8.64 -56.61 1.96
CA GLY A 262 7.98 -55.95 0.83
C GLY A 262 7.08 -54.81 1.29
N ALA A 263 6.25 -55.04 2.30
CA ALA A 263 5.41 -54.01 2.92
C ALA A 263 6.27 -52.91 3.58
N GLY A 264 7.37 -53.28 4.22
CA GLY A 264 8.33 -52.35 4.81
C GLY A 264 9.01 -51.46 3.77
N VAL A 265 9.50 -52.02 2.67
CA VAL A 265 10.10 -51.27 1.55
C VAL A 265 9.07 -50.34 0.91
N ILE A 266 7.82 -50.78 0.74
CA ILE A 266 6.73 -49.95 0.22
C ILE A 266 6.38 -48.82 1.20
N ALA A 267 6.32 -49.10 2.50
CA ALA A 267 6.05 -48.10 3.53
C ALA A 267 7.17 -47.05 3.62
N VAL A 268 8.43 -47.49 3.57
CA VAL A 268 9.62 -46.62 3.53
C VAL A 268 9.62 -45.77 2.26
N ARG A 269 9.34 -46.37 1.10
CA ARG A 269 9.24 -45.63 -0.17
C ARG A 269 8.09 -44.62 -0.17
N ARG A 270 6.94 -44.96 0.43
CA ARG A 270 5.84 -44.01 0.65
C ARG A 270 6.26 -42.87 1.56
N ARG A 271 6.97 -43.15 2.65
CA ARG A 271 7.42 -42.14 3.62
C ARG A 271 8.46 -41.18 3.03
N LEU A 272 9.36 -41.70 2.20
CA LEU A 272 10.34 -40.90 1.46
C LEU A 272 9.68 -40.03 0.38
N ALA A 273 8.69 -40.55 -0.34
CA ALA A 273 7.96 -39.77 -1.34
C ALA A 273 7.09 -38.65 -0.74
N THR A 274 6.64 -38.79 0.51
CA THR A 274 5.90 -37.73 1.24
C THR A 274 6.81 -36.72 1.94
N GLY A 275 8.09 -37.05 2.15
CA GLY A 275 9.04 -36.17 2.86
C GLY A 275 9.79 -35.17 1.95
N SER A 276 9.68 -35.29 0.63
CA SER A 276 10.41 -34.46 -0.33
C SER A 276 9.67 -33.19 -0.79
N TRP A 277 8.60 -32.78 -0.08
CA TRP A 277 7.79 -31.59 -0.40
C TRP A 277 7.39 -30.82 0.87
N GLN A 278 8.36 -30.59 1.75
CA GLN A 278 8.38 -29.45 2.67
C GLN A 278 9.64 -28.64 2.37
#